data_AF-A0A453FIP5-F1
#
_entry.id   AF-A0A453FIP5-F1
#
_cell.length_a   1.000
_cell.length_b   1.000
_cell.length_c   1.000
_cell.angle_alpha   90.00
_cell.angle_beta   90.00
_cell.angle_gamma   90.00
#
_symmetry.space_group_name_H-M   'P 1'
#
loop_
_entity.id
_entity.type
_entity.pdbx_description
1 polymer ?
#
loop_
_entity_poly.entity_id
_entity_poly.type
_entity_poly.pdbx_seq_one_letter_code
_entity_poly.pdbx_strand_id
1 'polypeptide(L)'
;MAQEQPNPNEVVLGQEINGARVVTLNRPRQLNGINDRVVYLLAQLLEKWEQDDDAKLVIFKGAGRAFSAGGDLKMFYEGRSSDDSCLEVVYRMYWLCYHIHTYKKTTVVALVNGLVMGGGAAMVAPLKFAVV
;
A
#
# COMPACT_ATOMS: atom_id res chain seq x y z
N MET A 1 -18.47 -6.72 -17.91
CA MET A 1 -18.93 -6.36 -16.55
C MET A 1 -18.29 -5.03 -16.20
N ALA A 2 -19.10 -4.07 -15.77
CA ALA A 2 -18.72 -2.65 -15.72
C ALA A 2 -17.49 -2.44 -14.83
N GLN A 3 -16.44 -1.85 -15.40
CA GLN A 3 -15.34 -1.30 -14.62
C GLN A 3 -15.89 -0.08 -13.89
N GLU A 4 -16.12 -0.19 -12.58
CA GLU A 4 -16.33 0.99 -11.73
C GLU A 4 -15.16 1.94 -11.96
N GLN A 5 -15.46 3.15 -12.44
CA GLN A 5 -14.43 4.18 -12.56
C GLN A 5 -13.95 4.51 -11.15
N PRO A 6 -12.65 4.37 -10.86
CA PRO A 6 -12.13 4.61 -9.52
C PRO A 6 -12.41 6.04 -9.08
N ASN A 7 -13.00 6.19 -7.89
CA ASN A 7 -13.31 7.50 -7.34
C ASN A 7 -12.01 8.30 -7.17
N PRO A 8 -11.88 9.50 -7.77
CA PRO A 8 -10.65 10.28 -7.71
C PRO A 8 -10.26 10.72 -6.29
N ASN A 9 -11.19 10.63 -5.32
CA ASN A 9 -10.94 10.92 -3.92
C ASN A 9 -10.43 9.72 -3.11
N GLU A 10 -10.42 8.51 -3.69
CA GLU A 10 -9.89 7.33 -3.02
C GLU A 10 -8.37 7.36 -3.01
N VAL A 11 -7.79 7.18 -1.82
CA VAL A 11 -6.34 7.21 -1.61
C VAL A 11 -5.65 5.89 -1.97
N VAL A 12 -6.43 4.81 -2.14
CA VAL A 12 -6.00 3.49 -2.58
C VAL A 12 -7.07 2.94 -3.52
N LEU A 13 -6.66 2.43 -4.67
CA LEU A 13 -7.56 1.82 -5.65
C LEU A 13 -7.25 0.32 -5.77
N GLY A 14 -8.27 -0.53 -5.62
CA GLY A 14 -8.18 -1.97 -5.84
C GLY A 14 -8.81 -2.37 -7.17
N GLN A 15 -8.14 -3.18 -7.98
CA GLN A 15 -8.67 -3.71 -9.24
C GLN A 15 -8.45 -5.22 -9.31
N GLU A 16 -9.44 -5.94 -9.84
CA GLU A 16 -9.41 -7.39 -9.99
C GLU A 16 -9.38 -7.71 -11.49
N ILE A 17 -8.30 -8.33 -11.96
CA ILE A 17 -8.03 -8.55 -13.39
C ILE A 17 -7.53 -9.98 -13.58
N ASN A 18 -8.36 -10.88 -14.10
CA ASN A 18 -7.97 -12.24 -14.51
C ASN A 18 -7.08 -12.98 -13.49
N GLY A 19 -7.47 -12.95 -12.21
CA GLY A 19 -6.73 -13.58 -11.10
C GLY A 19 -5.59 -12.74 -10.50
N ALA A 20 -5.26 -11.59 -11.10
CA ALA A 20 -4.42 -10.57 -10.48
C ALA A 20 -5.27 -9.58 -9.66
N ARG A 21 -4.69 -9.08 -8.58
CA ARG A 21 -5.25 -8.06 -7.69
C ARG A 21 -4.30 -6.87 -7.69
N VAL A 22 -4.70 -5.77 -8.30
CA VAL A 22 -3.82 -4.60 -8.50
C VAL A 22 -4.21 -3.52 -7.51
N VAL A 23 -3.26 -3.17 -6.64
CA VAL A 23 -3.33 -2.06 -5.69
C VAL A 23 -2.63 -0.86 -6.27
N THR A 24 -3.33 0.26 -6.34
CA THR A 24 -2.75 1.55 -6.72
C THR A 24 -2.75 2.50 -5.54
N LEU A 25 -1.58 2.96 -5.10
CA LEU A 25 -1.50 4.09 -4.18
C LEU A 25 -1.87 5.36 -4.97
N ASN A 26 -2.93 6.05 -4.58
CA ASN A 26 -3.53 7.14 -5.35
C ASN A 26 -3.49 8.47 -4.58
N ARG A 27 -2.28 8.89 -4.19
CA ARG A 27 -2.02 10.23 -3.62
C ARG A 27 -0.88 10.91 -4.38
N PRO A 28 -0.99 11.09 -5.71
CA PRO A 28 0.14 11.52 -6.55
C PRO A 28 0.69 12.90 -6.17
N ARG A 29 -0.16 13.81 -5.68
CA ARG A 29 0.25 15.14 -5.19
C ARG A 29 1.13 15.10 -3.94
N GLN A 30 1.01 14.04 -3.13
CA GLN A 30 1.85 13.78 -1.96
C GLN A 30 2.86 12.65 -2.21
N LEU A 31 3.20 12.38 -3.48
CA LEU A 31 4.11 11.30 -3.87
C LEU A 31 3.73 9.94 -3.26
N ASN A 32 2.43 9.67 -3.15
CA ASN A 32 1.88 8.44 -2.59
C ASN A 32 2.35 8.15 -1.15
N GLY A 33 2.41 9.20 -0.32
CA GLY A 33 2.67 9.07 1.11
C GLY A 33 1.66 8.17 1.83
N ILE A 34 2.16 7.35 2.76
CA ILE A 34 1.42 6.34 3.50
C ILE A 34 0.92 6.97 4.80
N ASN A 35 -0.38 7.22 4.88
CA ASN A 35 -1.06 7.69 6.08
C ASN A 35 -1.98 6.59 6.64
N ASP A 36 -2.65 6.88 7.75
CA ASP A 36 -3.52 5.92 8.44
C ASP A 36 -4.61 5.35 7.53
N ARG A 37 -5.26 6.22 6.73
CA ARG A 37 -6.31 5.79 5.81
C ARG A 37 -5.79 4.84 4.73
N VAL A 38 -4.57 5.07 4.22
CA VAL A 38 -3.92 4.17 3.27
C VAL A 38 -3.65 2.82 3.93
N VAL A 39 -3.07 2.79 5.14
CA VAL A 39 -2.79 1.54 5.86
C VAL A 39 -4.07 0.73 6.08
N TYR A 40 -5.13 1.38 6.55
CA TYR A 40 -6.43 0.74 6.77
C TYR A 40 -7.00 0.12 5.49
N LEU A 41 -7.02 0.87 4.39
CA LEU A 41 -7.56 0.37 3.12
C LEU A 41 -6.71 -0.77 2.54
N LEU A 42 -5.39 -0.69 2.67
CA LEU A 42 -4.49 -1.77 2.27
C LEU A 42 -4.76 -3.05 3.07
N ALA A 43 -4.91 -2.93 4.40
CA ALA A 43 -5.25 -4.06 5.26
C ALA A 43 -6.55 -4.73 4.81
N GLN A 44 -7.61 -3.95 4.57
CA GLN A 44 -8.90 -4.49 4.12
C GLN A 44 -8.80 -5.23 2.78
N LEU A 45 -8.08 -4.67 1.80
CA LEU A 45 -7.90 -5.31 0.50
C LEU A 45 -7.06 -6.59 0.61
N LEU A 46 -5.98 -6.55 1.38
CA LEU A 46 -5.12 -7.71 1.60
C LEU A 46 -5.87 -8.82 2.34
N GLU A 47 -6.62 -8.52 3.40
CA GLU A 47 -7.41 -9.53 4.10
C GLU A 47 -8.52 -10.12 3.22
N LYS A 48 -9.23 -9.28 2.46
CA LYS A 48 -10.24 -9.72 1.49
C LYS A 48 -9.64 -10.70 0.48
N TRP A 49 -8.53 -10.33 -0.15
CA TRP A 49 -7.92 -11.14 -1.19
C TRP A 49 -7.16 -12.34 -0.65
N GLU A 50 -6.81 -12.37 0.64
CA GLU A 50 -6.22 -13.55 1.26
C GLU A 50 -7.25 -14.68 1.35
N GLN A 51 -8.54 -14.35 1.43
CA GLN A 51 -9.62 -15.33 1.44
C GLN A 51 -10.10 -15.72 0.04
N ASP A 52 -9.66 -15.01 -0.99
CA ASP A 52 -10.08 -15.19 -2.38
C ASP A 52 -9.20 -16.22 -3.10
N ASP A 53 -9.79 -17.37 -3.45
CA ASP A 53 -9.04 -18.46 -4.10
C ASP A 53 -8.67 -18.16 -5.56
N ASP A 54 -9.33 -17.18 -6.19
CA ASP A 54 -8.98 -16.71 -7.54
C ASP A 54 -7.83 -15.71 -7.53
N ALA A 55 -7.47 -15.13 -6.38
CA ALA A 55 -6.34 -14.22 -6.25
C ALA A 55 -5.02 -14.98 -6.30
N LYS A 56 -4.35 -14.97 -7.46
CA LYS A 56 -3.06 -15.64 -7.68
C LYS A 56 -1.86 -14.69 -7.56
N LEU A 57 -2.08 -13.39 -7.75
CA LEU A 57 -1.05 -12.37 -7.83
C LEU A 57 -1.55 -11.06 -7.23
N VAL A 58 -0.75 -10.41 -6.38
CA VAL A 58 -1.02 -9.06 -5.86
C VAL A 58 0.06 -8.14 -6.39
N ILE A 59 -0.35 -7.07 -7.06
CA ILE A 59 0.54 -6.09 -7.68
C ILE A 59 0.36 -4.74 -7.00
N PHE A 60 1.42 -4.20 -6.43
CA PHE A 60 1.46 -2.83 -5.92
C PHE A 60 2.00 -1.88 -7.00
N LYS A 61 1.34 -0.75 -7.21
CA LYS A 61 1.81 0.35 -8.06
C LYS A 61 1.49 1.71 -7.44
N GLY A 62 2.23 2.76 -7.81
CA GLY A 62 1.90 4.14 -7.44
C GLY A 62 1.28 4.91 -8.60
N ALA A 63 0.28 5.74 -8.33
CA ALA A 63 -0.24 6.69 -9.30
C ALA A 63 0.75 7.85 -9.53
N GLY A 64 0.84 8.31 -10.78
CA GLY A 64 1.66 9.47 -11.13
C GLY A 64 3.16 9.16 -11.23
N ARG A 65 3.99 10.05 -10.69
CA ARG A 65 5.46 10.05 -10.91
C ARG A 65 6.29 9.28 -9.88
N ALA A 66 5.65 8.69 -8.89
CA ALA A 66 6.33 8.02 -7.77
C ALA A 66 5.56 6.77 -7.37
N PHE A 67 6.27 5.75 -6.88
CA PHE A 67 5.64 4.60 -6.24
C PHE A 67 5.14 5.02 -4.85
N SER A 68 6.04 5.44 -3.96
CA SER A 68 5.73 6.01 -2.64
C SER A 68 6.94 6.69 -2.01
N ALA A 69 6.75 7.89 -1.46
CA ALA A 69 7.73 8.60 -0.65
C ALA A 69 7.81 8.09 0.81
N GLY A 70 7.01 7.10 1.19
CA GLY A 70 6.99 6.52 2.53
C GLY A 70 5.97 7.15 3.47
N GLY A 71 6.24 7.09 4.78
CA GLY A 71 5.31 7.56 5.81
C GLY A 71 4.96 9.05 5.67
N ASP A 72 3.69 9.38 5.83
CA ASP A 72 3.20 10.75 5.77
C ASP A 72 3.63 11.54 7.03
N LEU A 73 4.59 12.45 6.87
CA LEU A 73 5.12 13.26 7.98
C LEU A 73 4.05 14.07 8.70
N LYS A 74 2.94 14.41 8.03
CA LYS A 74 1.84 15.12 8.67
C LYS A 74 1.19 14.25 9.75
N MET A 75 1.06 12.95 9.50
CA MET A 75 0.50 12.00 10.46
C MET A 75 1.44 11.81 11.66
N PHE A 76 2.76 11.79 11.46
CA PHE A 76 3.74 11.83 12.56
C PHE A 76 3.65 13.14 13.36
N TYR A 77 3.47 14.26 12.67
CA TYR A 77 3.33 15.57 13.31
C TYR A 77 2.04 15.70 14.13
N GLU A 78 0.93 15.13 13.65
CA GLU A 78 -0.35 15.13 14.38
C GLU A 78 -0.30 14.20 15.61
N GLY A 79 0.38 13.06 15.49
CA GLY A 79 0.69 12.12 16.58
C GLY A 79 1.77 12.58 17.56
N ARG A 80 2.19 13.86 17.53
CA ARG A 80 3.15 14.40 18.51
C ARG A 80 2.51 14.74 19.86
N SER A 81 1.19 14.71 19.92
CA SER A 81 0.40 15.24 21.04
C SER A 81 0.42 14.32 22.26
N SER A 82 0.75 13.04 22.08
CA SER A 82 1.03 12.08 23.14
C SER A 82 2.04 11.03 22.66
N ASP A 83 2.90 10.52 23.55
CA ASP A 83 3.90 9.50 23.22
C ASP A 83 3.26 8.23 22.64
N ASP A 84 2.09 7.83 23.17
CA ASP A 84 1.33 6.68 22.70
C ASP A 84 0.92 6.81 21.23
N SER A 85 0.57 8.02 20.77
CA SER A 85 0.08 8.24 19.41
C SER A 85 1.19 8.13 18.33
N CYS A 86 2.43 8.51 18.66
CA CYS A 86 3.57 8.33 17.77
C CYS A 86 3.97 6.86 17.67
N LEU A 87 3.95 6.13 18.79
CA LEU A 87 4.19 4.68 18.80
C LEU A 87 3.16 3.92 17.98
N GLU A 88 1.88 4.31 18.08
CA GLU A 88 0.80 3.68 17.33
C GLU A 88 0.99 3.83 15.81
N VAL A 89 1.36 5.04 15.37
CA VAL A 89 1.69 5.34 13.97
C VAL A 89 2.78 4.41 13.43
N VAL A 90 3.87 4.26 14.19
CA VAL A 90 4.99 3.40 13.82
C VAL A 90 4.52 1.94 13.79
N TYR A 91 3.81 1.51 14.82
CA TYR A 91 3.30 0.14 14.93
C TYR A 91 2.44 -0.25 13.71
N ARG A 92 1.52 0.61 13.27
CA ARG A 92 0.68 0.38 12.09
C ARG A 92 1.50 0.19 10.81
N MET A 93 2.55 0.98 10.63
CA MET A 93 3.44 0.86 9.47
C MET A 93 4.22 -0.45 9.48
N TYR A 94 4.76 -0.84 10.64
CA TYR A 94 5.47 -2.11 10.80
C TYR A 94 4.54 -3.30 10.62
N TRP A 95 3.31 -3.23 11.14
CA TRP A 95 2.29 -4.25 10.94
C TRP A 95 1.97 -4.44 9.46
N LEU A 96 1.75 -3.35 8.71
CA LEU A 96 1.47 -3.42 7.27
C LEU A 96 2.62 -4.09 6.52
N CYS A 97 3.86 -3.66 6.79
CA CYS A 97 5.04 -4.25 6.19
C CYS A 97 5.10 -5.75 6.52
N TYR A 98 4.99 -6.12 7.78
CA TYR A 98 4.98 -7.52 8.22
C TYR A 98 3.91 -8.33 7.48
N HIS A 99 2.68 -7.83 7.45
CA HIS A 99 1.56 -8.51 6.80
C HIS A 99 1.79 -8.72 5.29
N ILE A 100 2.33 -7.73 4.58
CA ILE A 100 2.73 -7.85 3.17
C ILE A 100 3.82 -8.91 2.99
N HIS A 101 4.82 -8.96 3.88
CA HIS A 101 5.97 -9.85 3.74
C HIS A 101 5.68 -11.30 4.16
N THR A 102 4.75 -11.51 5.10
CA THR A 102 4.33 -12.85 5.54
C THR A 102 3.05 -13.34 4.84
N TYR A 103 2.65 -12.68 3.77
CA TYR A 103 1.39 -12.93 3.10
C TYR A 103 1.33 -14.34 2.51
N LYS A 104 0.33 -15.14 2.91
CA LYS A 104 0.39 -16.61 2.77
C LYS A 104 0.09 -17.12 1.37
N LYS A 105 -0.82 -16.47 0.64
CA LYS A 105 -1.39 -17.02 -0.59
C LYS A 105 -0.67 -16.62 -1.87
N THR A 106 0.11 -15.53 -1.88
CA THR A 106 0.33 -14.81 -3.15
C THR A 106 1.77 -14.38 -3.41
N THR A 107 2.16 -14.45 -4.69
CA THR A 107 3.33 -13.71 -5.20
C THR A 107 3.00 -12.23 -5.19
N VAL A 108 3.59 -11.48 -4.24
CA VAL A 108 3.45 -10.03 -4.18
C VAL A 108 4.53 -9.39 -5.05
N VAL A 109 4.12 -8.52 -5.99
CA VAL A 109 5.00 -7.82 -6.93
C VAL A 109 4.83 -6.32 -6.75
N ALA A 110 5.92 -5.57 -6.72
CA ALA A 110 5.88 -4.12 -6.86
C ALA A 110 6.27 -3.70 -8.28
N LEU A 111 5.42 -2.90 -8.92
CA LEU A 111 5.75 -2.13 -10.11
C LEU A 111 6.19 -0.75 -9.65
N VAL A 112 7.50 -0.58 -9.54
CA VAL A 112 8.11 0.66 -9.09
C VAL A 112 8.15 1.66 -10.24
N ASN A 113 7.38 2.74 -10.12
CA ASN A 113 7.43 3.85 -11.06
C ASN A 113 8.04 5.09 -10.38
N GLY A 114 9.29 5.39 -10.70
CA GLY A 114 9.98 6.57 -10.18
C GLY A 114 10.42 6.42 -8.72
N LEU A 115 10.07 7.37 -7.85
CA LEU A 115 10.61 7.45 -6.49
C LEU A 115 10.02 6.37 -5.56
N VAL A 116 10.91 5.67 -4.85
CA VAL A 116 10.62 4.77 -3.73
C VAL A 116 11.54 5.14 -2.58
N MET A 117 10.98 5.60 -1.45
CA MET A 117 11.78 6.09 -0.32
C MET A 117 11.18 5.68 1.04
N GLY A 118 12.02 5.62 2.07
CA GLY A 118 11.63 5.39 3.46
C GLY A 118 10.71 4.18 3.62
N GLY A 119 9.54 4.40 4.21
CA GLY A 119 8.52 3.37 4.38
C GLY A 119 8.01 2.74 3.08
N GLY A 120 8.06 3.46 1.95
CA GLY A 120 7.72 2.91 0.64
C GLY A 120 8.75 1.89 0.17
N ALA A 121 10.04 2.10 0.48
CA ALA A 121 11.09 1.12 0.25
C ALA A 121 10.93 -0.09 1.16
N ALA A 122 10.49 0.10 2.41
CA ALA A 122 10.24 -0.99 3.35
C ALA A 122 9.13 -1.94 2.86
N MET A 123 8.15 -1.46 2.10
CA MET A 123 7.11 -2.30 1.47
C MET A 123 7.63 -3.12 0.28
N VAL A 124 8.66 -2.64 -0.42
CA VAL A 124 9.14 -3.23 -1.68
C VAL A 124 10.34 -4.15 -1.46
N ALA A 125 11.28 -3.75 -0.60
CA ALA A 125 12.56 -4.43 -0.43
C ALA A 125 12.46 -5.93 -0.09
N PRO A 126 11.48 -6.39 0.73
CA PRO A 126 11.37 -7.80 1.09
C PRO A 126 10.43 -8.60 0.18
N LEU A 127 9.90 -7.98 -0.88
CA LEU A 127 9.08 -8.67 -1.87
C LEU A 127 9.93 -9.62 -2.70
N LYS A 128 9.34 -10.74 -3.13
CA LYS A 128 10.04 -11.70 -4.01
C LYS A 128 10.39 -11.10 -5.36
N PHE A 129 9.57 -10.18 -5.86
CA PHE A 129 9.77 -9.55 -7.16
C PHE A 129 9.49 -8.05 -7.06
N ALA A 130 10.41 -7.26 -7.61
CA ALA A 130 10.23 -5.84 -7.85
C ALA A 130 10.66 -5.55 -9.29
N VAL A 131 9.80 -4.88 -10.06
CA VAL A 131 10.10 -4.40 -11.41
C VAL A 131 10.35 -2.91 -11.31
N VAL A 132 11.55 -2.47 -11.66
CA VAL A 132 12.04 -1.09 -11.55
C VAL A 132 12.31 -0.47 -12.91
#